data_AF-A0AAE0DUG1-F1
#
_entry.id   AF-A0AAE0DUG1-F1
#
_cell.length_a   1.000
_cell.length_b   1.000
_cell.length_c   1.000
_cell.angle_alpha   90.00
_cell.angle_beta   90.00
_cell.angle_gamma   90.00
#
_symmetry.space_group_name_H-M   'P 1'
#
loop_
_entity.id
_entity.type
_entity.pdbx_description
1 polymer ?
#
loop_
_entity_poly.entity_id
_entity_poly.type
_entity_poly.pdbx_seq_one_letter_code
_entity_poly.pdbx_strand_id
1 'polypeptide(L)'
;MGIANVGLIYFNGRLLVMFEDDFPYQVKINGDGGLETIEQFNFNDQLDCPMIAHPKLDPVTGDLNALSYSVDKNPYLKYFKFDAYGKKTSDMDITLD
;
A
#
# COMPACT_ATOMS: atom_id res chain seq x y z
N MET A 1 -1.12 -15.20 -4.46
CA MET A 1 -2.42 -14.54 -4.71
C MET A 1 -3.09 -14.37 -3.37
N GLY A 2 -3.08 -13.14 -2.87
CA GLY A 2 -3.72 -12.72 -1.63
C GLY A 2 -5.22 -12.53 -1.82
N ILE A 3 -5.93 -12.39 -0.70
CA ILE A 3 -7.40 -12.33 -0.68
C ILE A 3 -7.96 -10.93 -0.42
N ALA A 4 -7.11 -9.91 -0.25
CA ALA A 4 -7.50 -8.50 -0.16
C ALA A 4 -8.66 -8.23 0.83
N ASN A 5 -8.50 -8.61 2.11
CA ASN A 5 -9.59 -8.58 3.09
C ASN A 5 -9.24 -7.90 4.43
N VAL A 6 -8.06 -7.29 4.57
CA VAL A 6 -7.56 -6.80 5.87
C VAL A 6 -7.89 -5.32 6.10
N GLY A 7 -7.80 -4.50 5.05
CA GLY A 7 -7.97 -3.06 5.19
C GLY A 7 -8.42 -2.36 3.92
N LEU A 8 -8.91 -1.15 4.08
CA LEU A 8 -9.25 -0.23 3.00
C LEU A 8 -8.55 1.10 3.26
N ILE A 9 -8.06 1.73 2.20
CA ILE A 9 -7.58 3.12 2.26
C ILE A 9 -7.89 3.86 0.97
N TYR A 10 -8.21 5.15 1.10
CA TYR A 10 -8.35 6.05 -0.05
C TYR A 10 -7.09 6.89 -0.19
N PHE A 11 -6.39 6.76 -1.32
CA PHE A 11 -5.13 7.45 -1.57
C PHE A 11 -4.97 7.77 -3.05
N ASN A 12 -4.52 8.99 -3.37
CA ASN A 12 -4.26 9.47 -4.73
C ASN A 12 -5.40 9.15 -5.73
N GLY A 13 -6.64 9.42 -5.32
CA GLY A 13 -7.84 9.20 -6.14
C GLY A 13 -8.33 7.75 -6.25
N ARG A 14 -7.70 6.80 -5.54
CA ARG A 14 -8.00 5.35 -5.63
C ARG A 14 -8.44 4.81 -4.28
N LEU A 15 -9.47 3.96 -4.29
CA LEU A 15 -9.79 3.09 -3.15
C LEU A 15 -8.96 1.82 -3.29
N LEU A 16 -8.11 1.56 -2.31
CA LEU A 16 -7.21 0.41 -2.29
C LEU A 16 -7.68 -0.57 -1.22
N VAL A 17 -7.81 -1.83 -1.63
CA VAL A 17 -8.08 -2.97 -0.77
C VAL A 17 -6.78 -3.67 -0.45
N MET A 18 -6.51 -3.84 0.84
CA MET A 18 -5.19 -4.17 1.36
C MET A 18 -5.12 -5.61 1.87
N PHE A 19 -3.95 -6.22 1.69
CA PHE A 19 -3.57 -7.52 2.25
C PHE A 19 -2.07 -7.49 2.57
N GLU A 20 -1.65 -8.12 3.66
CA GLU A 20 -0.27 -8.00 4.15
C GLU A 20 0.76 -8.73 3.26
N ASP A 21 0.34 -9.82 2.60
CA ASP A 21 1.24 -10.67 1.80
C ASP A 21 1.02 -10.53 0.28
N ASP A 22 0.33 -9.49 -0.20
CA ASP A 22 0.16 -9.22 -1.62
C ASP A 22 0.07 -7.71 -1.91
N PHE A 23 0.15 -7.31 -3.18
CA PHE A 23 -0.07 -5.92 -3.55
C PHE A 23 -1.53 -5.51 -3.36
N PRO A 24 -1.80 -4.22 -3.06
CA PRO A 24 -3.16 -3.71 -2.99
C PRO A 24 -3.93 -3.93 -4.28
N TYR A 25 -5.25 -4.09 -4.18
CA TYR A 25 -6.15 -4.07 -5.34
C TYR A 25 -6.88 -2.74 -5.39
N GLN A 26 -6.91 -2.12 -6.57
CA GLN A 26 -7.76 -0.96 -6.77
C GLN A 26 -9.21 -1.39 -6.98
N VAL A 27 -10.11 -0.75 -6.25
CA VAL A 27 -11.55 -0.86 -6.45
C VAL A 27 -12.12 0.50 -6.80
N LYS A 28 -13.11 0.51 -7.69
CA LYS A 28 -13.91 1.68 -8.05
C LYS A 28 -15.30 1.56 -7.45
N ILE A 29 -15.79 2.66 -6.89
CA ILE A 29 -17.19 2.82 -6.52
C ILE A 29 -17.91 3.43 -7.73
N ASN A 30 -18.88 2.69 -8.27
CA ASN A 30 -19.68 3.11 -9.41
C ASN A 30 -20.77 4.11 -9.00
N GLY A 31 -21.34 4.82 -9.98
CA GLY A 31 -22.35 5.86 -9.73
C GLY A 31 -23.65 5.34 -9.11
N ASP A 32 -23.90 4.03 -9.20
CA ASP A 32 -25.02 3.32 -8.58
C ASP A 32 -24.68 2.74 -7.19
N GLY A 33 -23.45 2.98 -6.70
CA GLY A 33 -22.94 2.42 -5.45
C GLY A 33 -22.34 1.02 -5.57
N GLY A 34 -22.30 0.43 -6.77
CA GLY A 34 -21.62 -0.85 -7.02
C GLY A 34 -20.12 -0.76 -6.84
N LEU A 35 -19.47 -1.91 -6.61
CA LEU A 35 -18.01 -2.02 -6.50
C LEU A 35 -17.46 -2.83 -7.68
N GLU A 36 -16.41 -2.33 -8.31
CA GLU A 36 -15.70 -2.99 -9.41
C GLU A 36 -14.20 -3.07 -9.09
N THR A 37 -13.64 -4.27 -9.08
CA THR A 37 -12.19 -4.47 -8.98
C THR A 37 -11.55 -4.12 -10.32
N ILE A 38 -10.63 -3.16 -10.32
CA ILE A 38 -9.99 -2.66 -11.55
C ILE A 38 -8.73 -3.47 -11.86
N GLU A 39 -7.77 -3.48 -10.93
CA GLU A 39 -6.48 -4.13 -11.12
C GLU A 39 -5.78 -4.38 -9.79
N GLN A 40 -4.76 -5.22 -9.83
CA GLN A 40 -3.73 -5.23 -8.79
C GLN A 40 -2.84 -4.00 -8.99
N PHE A 41 -2.61 -3.22 -7.94
CA PHE A 41 -1.97 -1.91 -8.01
C PHE A 41 -0.67 -1.89 -7.20
N ASN A 42 0.45 -1.82 -7.91
CA ASN A 42 1.81 -1.75 -7.35
C ASN A 42 2.40 -0.32 -7.35
N PHE A 43 1.53 0.70 -7.33
CA PHE A 43 1.92 2.12 -7.35
C PHE A 43 2.77 2.52 -8.58
N ASN A 44 2.35 2.11 -9.78
CA ASN A 44 3.06 2.36 -11.03
C ASN A 44 4.50 1.80 -10.99
N ASP A 45 4.62 0.52 -10.63
CA ASP A 45 5.89 -0.22 -10.53
C ASP A 45 6.90 0.31 -9.48
N GLN A 46 6.47 1.22 -8.60
CA GLN A 46 7.32 1.72 -7.51
C GLN A 46 7.39 0.75 -6.32
N LEU A 47 6.45 -0.18 -6.22
CA LEU A 47 6.39 -1.19 -5.17
C LEU A 47 6.83 -2.56 -5.71
N ASP A 48 7.92 -3.10 -5.16
CA ASP A 48 8.54 -4.37 -5.56
C ASP A 48 8.27 -5.52 -4.56
N CYS A 49 7.68 -5.20 -3.40
CA CYS A 49 7.35 -6.13 -2.32
C CYS A 49 6.01 -5.78 -1.66
N PRO A 50 5.31 -6.75 -1.04
CA PRO A 50 4.09 -6.47 -0.28
C PRO A 50 4.29 -5.41 0.81
N MET A 51 3.21 -4.71 1.16
CA MET A 51 3.21 -3.70 2.22
C MET A 51 2.16 -4.06 3.26
N ILE A 52 2.32 -3.57 4.49
CA ILE A 52 1.33 -3.80 5.56
C ILE A 52 -0.06 -3.30 5.14
N ALA A 53 -1.10 -3.95 5.66
CA ALA A 53 -2.47 -3.59 5.32
C ALA A 53 -3.00 -2.32 6.01
N HIS A 54 -2.21 -1.75 6.93
CA HIS A 54 -2.56 -0.57 7.72
C HIS A 54 -1.61 0.62 7.53
N PRO A 55 -1.36 1.08 6.29
CA PRO A 55 -0.57 2.29 6.08
C PRO A 55 -1.29 3.52 6.65
N LYS A 56 -0.54 4.59 6.91
CA LYS A 56 -1.03 5.81 7.59
C LYS A 56 -0.92 7.01 6.67
N LEU A 57 -2.08 7.58 6.31
CA LEU A 57 -2.15 8.83 5.58
C LEU A 57 -1.95 10.00 6.55
N ASP A 58 -0.94 10.82 6.31
CA ASP A 58 -0.72 12.07 7.06
C ASP A 58 -1.76 13.11 6.59
N PRO A 59 -2.63 13.62 7.49
CA PRO A 59 -3.68 14.56 7.12
C PRO A 59 -3.16 15.97 6.76
N VAL A 60 -1.92 16.30 7.12
CA VAL A 60 -1.31 17.62 6.86
C VAL A 60 -0.60 17.61 5.51
N THR A 61 0.21 16.58 5.25
CA THR A 61 1.04 16.50 4.04
C THR A 61 0.35 15.75 2.90
N GLY A 62 -0.56 14.83 3.21
CA GLY A 62 -1.12 13.88 2.26
C GLY A 62 -0.20 12.68 1.98
N ASP A 63 0.92 12.55 2.68
CA ASP A 63 1.85 11.44 2.51
C ASP A 63 1.26 10.14 3.06
N LEU A 64 1.40 9.06 2.30
CA LEU A 64 1.05 7.70 2.73
C LEU A 64 2.28 6.99 3.28
N ASN A 65 2.34 6.86 4.60
CA ASN A 65 3.43 6.20 5.32
C ASN A 65 3.15 4.70 5.44
N ALA A 66 4.13 3.87 5.11
CA ALA A 66 3.97 2.43 5.07
C ALA A 66 5.19 1.67 5.57
N LEU A 67 4.95 0.40 5.89
CA LEU A 67 5.98 -0.58 6.22
C LEU A 67 5.85 -1.77 5.27
N SER A 68 6.95 -2.48 5.09
CA SER A 68 6.99 -3.82 4.51
C SER A 68 7.83 -4.71 5.42
N TYR A 69 7.38 -5.94 5.65
CA TYR A 69 8.15 -6.93 6.41
C TYR A 69 8.42 -8.17 5.56
N SER A 70 9.49 -8.88 5.91
CA SER A 70 9.90 -10.13 5.28
C SER A 70 10.29 -11.11 6.38
N VAL A 71 9.80 -12.34 6.29
CA VAL A 71 10.13 -13.41 7.27
C VAL A 71 11.33 -14.24 6.82
N ASP A 72 11.63 -14.26 5.52
CA ASP A 72 12.64 -15.16 4.94
C ASP A 72 13.98 -14.47 4.64
N LYS A 73 13.97 -13.15 4.44
CA LYS A 73 15.14 -12.40 3.93
C LYS A 73 15.32 -11.06 4.63
N ASN A 74 16.57 -10.75 4.98
CA ASN A 74 17.00 -9.43 5.45
C ASN A 74 17.05 -8.42 4.27
N PRO A 75 16.55 -7.18 4.42
CA PRO A 75 15.98 -6.57 5.63
C PRO A 75 14.58 -7.10 5.99
N TYR A 76 14.39 -7.44 7.26
CA TYR A 76 13.15 -8.02 7.77
C TYR A 76 12.02 -6.99 7.92
N LEU A 77 12.38 -5.71 8.03
CA LEU A 77 11.44 -4.61 8.12
C LEU A 77 11.99 -3.40 7.37
N LYS A 78 11.13 -2.76 6.57
CA LYS A 78 11.43 -1.56 5.81
C LYS A 78 10.36 -0.51 6.04
N TYR A 79 10.77 0.74 6.01
CA TYR A 79 9.89 1.90 5.94
C TYR A 79 10.03 2.61 4.60
N PHE A 80 8.90 3.08 4.07
CA PHE A 80 8.85 3.99 2.94
C PHE A 80 7.56 4.80 3.00
N LYS A 81 7.49 5.87 2.23
CA LYS A 81 6.25 6.62 2.03
C LYS A 81 6.02 6.93 0.57
N PHE A 82 4.76 7.16 0.23
CA PHE A 82 4.37 7.83 -1.02
C PHE A 82 3.98 9.27 -0.70
N ASP A 83 4.47 10.23 -1.46
CA ASP A 83 4.01 11.61 -1.31
C ASP A 83 2.56 11.77 -1.79
N ALA A 84 1.96 12.94 -1.55
CA ALA A 84 0.58 13.22 -1.97
C ALA A 84 0.30 13.04 -3.48
N TYR A 85 1.34 12.97 -4.32
CA TYR A 85 1.23 12.74 -5.77
C TYR A 85 1.48 11.27 -6.16
N GLY A 86 1.72 10.40 -5.18
CA GLY A 86 1.95 8.97 -5.37
C GLY A 86 3.40 8.61 -5.72
N LYS A 87 4.38 9.49 -5.48
CA LYS A 87 5.79 9.18 -5.68
C LYS A 87 6.40 8.57 -4.42
N LYS A 88 7.02 7.40 -4.57
CA LYS A 88 7.67 6.66 -3.47
C LYS A 88 9.00 7.31 -3.09
N THR A 89 9.31 7.33 -1.80
CA THR A 89 10.66 7.61 -1.29
C THR A 89 11.56 6.38 -1.40
N SER A 90 12.87 6.56 -1.20
CA SER A 90 13.78 5.44 -1.00
C SER A 90 13.35 4.60 0.21
N ASP A 91 13.58 3.29 0.13
CA ASP A 91 13.41 2.37 1.25
C ASP A 91 14.41 2.71 2.36
N MET A 92 13.92 2.70 3.60
CA MET A 92 14.72 2.79 4.81
C MET A 92 14.62 1.46 5.56
N ASP A 93 15.72 0.71 5.59
CA ASP A 93 15.80 -0.55 6.31
C ASP A 93 15.75 -0.31 7.82
N ILE A 94 14.98 -1.12 8.55
CA ILE A 94 14.86 -1.08 10.00
C ILE A 94 15.51 -2.34 10.57
N THR A 95 16.56 -2.16 11.37
CA THR A 95 17.20 -3.24 12.12
C THR A 95 16.35 -3.60 13.34
N LEU A 96 16.17 -4.91 13.56
CA LEU A 96 15.49 -5.47 14.73
C LEU A 96 16.59 -6.06 15.63
N ASP A 97 16.70 -5.54 16.86
CA ASP A 97 17.67 -5.97 17.87
C ASP A 97 17.12 -7.08 18.77
#